data_AF-A0A9D2RZ60-F1
#
_entry.id   AF-A0A9D2RZ60-F1
#
_cell.length_a   1.000
_cell.length_b   1.000
_cell.length_c   1.000
_cell.angle_alpha   90.00
_cell.angle_beta   90.00
_cell.angle_gamma   90.00
#
_symmetry.space_group_name_H-M   'P 1'
#
loop_
_entity.id
_entity.type
_entity.pdbx_description
1 polymer ?
#
loop_
_entity_poly.entity_id
_entity_poly.type
_entity_poly.pdbx_seq_one_letter_code
_entity_poly.pdbx_strand_id
1 'polypeptide(L)'
;MARVVGRFAPTPSGYLHLGNLFCSLIAWLAAKSQGGDIILRNEDLDRERTRQEYVLQARRDLDALGLFWDQGGEEGGPHAPYDQSQRFA
;
A
#
# COMPACT_ATOMS: atom_id res chain seq x y z
N MET A 1 -11.17 15.51 16.30
CA MET A 1 -10.36 15.57 15.06
C MET A 1 -10.56 14.27 14.30
N ALA A 2 -10.59 14.32 12.97
CA ALA A 2 -10.61 13.10 12.16
C ALA A 2 -9.28 12.34 12.33
N ARG A 3 -9.33 11.00 12.32
CA ARG A 3 -8.13 10.16 12.40
C ARG A 3 -7.28 10.38 11.14
N VAL A 4 -5.98 10.56 11.31
CA VAL A 4 -5.05 10.70 10.16
C VAL A 4 -4.91 9.35 9.48
N VAL A 5 -5.07 9.33 8.16
CA VAL A 5 -4.93 8.11 7.36
C VAL A 5 -3.91 8.37 6.25
N GLY A 6 -2.78 7.69 6.32
CA GLY A 6 -1.80 7.64 5.24
C GLY A 6 -2.09 6.49 4.28
N ARG A 7 -1.54 6.55 3.08
CA ARG A 7 -1.61 5.44 2.12
C ARG A 7 -0.28 5.21 1.44
N PHE A 8 0.06 3.95 1.24
CA PHE A 8 1.03 3.52 0.24
C PHE A 8 0.27 2.89 -0.92
N ALA A 9 0.42 3.48 -2.11
CA ALA A 9 -0.36 3.14 -3.29
C ALA A 9 0.54 2.83 -4.50
N PRO A 10 1.34 1.73 -4.46
CA PRO A 10 2.23 1.40 -5.56
C PRO A 10 1.45 0.86 -6.77
N THR A 11 1.91 1.22 -7.96
CA THR A 11 1.63 0.43 -9.17
C THR A 11 2.58 -0.76 -9.18
N PRO A 12 2.08 -2.01 -9.19
CA PRO A 12 2.94 -3.20 -9.14
C PRO A 12 3.54 -3.51 -10.52
N SER A 13 4.29 -2.57 -11.08
CA SER A 13 4.93 -2.68 -12.40
C SER A 13 6.43 -2.98 -12.37
N GLY A 14 6.93 -3.33 -11.19
CA GLY A 14 8.34 -3.63 -10.92
C GLY A 14 8.59 -3.71 -9.42
N TYR A 15 9.84 -3.98 -9.04
CA TYR A 15 10.24 -4.01 -7.64
C TYR A 15 10.17 -2.64 -6.97
N LEU A 16 10.00 -2.65 -5.64
CA LEU A 16 9.93 -1.45 -4.84
C LEU A 16 11.25 -0.68 -4.92
N HIS A 17 11.24 0.49 -5.55
CA HIS A 17 12.41 1.36 -5.58
C HIS A 17 12.44 2.32 -4.39
N LEU A 18 13.63 2.86 -4.10
CA LEU A 18 13.89 3.69 -2.92
C LEU A 18 12.98 4.92 -2.84
N GLY A 19 12.67 5.55 -3.97
CA GLY A 19 11.72 6.67 -4.01
C GLY A 19 10.31 6.31 -3.51
N ASN A 20 9.75 5.18 -3.94
CA ASN A 20 8.45 4.71 -3.47
C ASN A 20 8.50 4.34 -1.99
N LEU A 21 9.57 3.68 -1.57
CA LEU A 21 9.79 3.36 -0.16
C LEU A 21 9.88 4.62 0.70
N PHE A 22 10.59 5.65 0.25
CA PHE A 22 10.70 6.92 0.96
C PHE A 22 9.33 7.61 1.10
N CYS A 23 8.55 7.69 0.02
CA CYS A 23 7.18 8.22 0.08
C CYS A 23 6.29 7.41 1.05
N SER A 24 6.37 6.08 1.01
CA SER A 24 5.68 5.19 1.94
C SER A 24 6.07 5.47 3.38
N LEU A 25 7.37 5.57 3.67
CA LEU A 25 7.91 5.82 5.00
C LEU A 25 7.42 7.16 5.56
N ILE A 26 7.41 8.23 4.75
CA ILE A 26 6.91 9.53 5.20
C ILE A 26 5.41 9.48 5.52
N ALA A 27 4.61 8.84 4.67
CA ALA A 27 3.18 8.65 4.93
C ALA A 27 2.95 7.83 6.20
N TRP A 28 3.73 6.76 6.38
CA TRP A 28 3.73 5.88 7.54
C TRP A 28 4.03 6.63 8.83
N LEU A 29 5.15 7.36 8.87
CA LEU A 29 5.54 8.15 10.04
C LEU A 29 4.52 9.25 10.36
N ALA A 30 4.01 9.94 9.34
CA ALA A 30 3.01 10.99 9.51
C ALA A 30 1.71 10.45 10.16
N ALA A 31 1.21 9.30 9.71
CA ALA A 31 0.01 8.71 10.30
C ALA A 31 0.30 8.13 11.69
N LYS A 32 1.35 7.33 11.83
CA LYS A 32 1.64 6.58 13.07
C LYS A 32 2.04 7.49 14.23
N SER A 33 2.76 8.58 13.99
CA SER A 33 3.08 9.58 15.02
C SER A 33 1.84 10.24 15.66
N GLN A 34 0.67 10.14 15.01
CA GLN A 34 -0.60 10.69 15.46
C GLN A 34 -1.62 9.61 15.86
N GLY A 35 -1.20 8.34 16.00
CA GLY A 35 -2.09 7.20 16.25
C GLY A 35 -3.03 6.88 15.07
N GLY A 36 -2.68 7.35 13.87
CA GLY A 36 -3.41 7.15 12.63
C GLY A 36 -3.23 5.75 12.02
N ASP A 37 -3.88 5.55 10.88
CA ASP A 37 -3.86 4.30 10.12
C ASP A 37 -3.08 4.44 8.81
N ILE A 38 -2.58 3.31 8.31
CA ILE A 38 -1.94 3.17 7.02
C ILE A 38 -2.71 2.19 6.15
N ILE A 39 -2.96 2.61 4.92
CA ILE A 39 -3.60 1.79 3.89
C ILE A 39 -2.54 1.32 2.88
N LEU A 40 -2.49 0.03 2.59
CA LEU A 40 -1.83 -0.52 1.42
C LEU A 40 -2.85 -0.75 0.29
N ARG A 41 -2.67 -0.10 -0.86
CA ARG A 41 -3.56 -0.28 -2.02
C ARG A 41 -2.77 -0.51 -3.29
N ASN A 42 -3.10 -1.55 -4.04
CA ASN A 42 -2.46 -1.81 -5.33
C ASN A 42 -3.14 -0.96 -6.42
N GLU A 43 -2.37 -0.09 -7.08
CA GLU A 43 -2.84 0.68 -8.24
C GLU A 43 -2.56 -0.11 -9.52
N ASP A 44 -3.35 -1.17 -9.73
CA ASP A 44 -3.15 -2.22 -10.74
C ASP A 44 -4.00 -2.04 -12.01
N LEU A 45 -4.33 -0.79 -12.36
CA LEU A 45 -5.14 -0.47 -13.54
C LEU A 45 -4.48 -0.83 -14.87
N ASP A 46 -3.16 -0.69 -14.93
CA ASP A 46 -2.37 -1.03 -16.12
C ASP A 46 -2.02 -2.52 -16.10
N ARG A 47 -2.94 -3.35 -16.61
CA ARG A 47 -2.81 -4.82 -16.59
C ARG A 47 -1.60 -5.35 -17.36
N GLU A 48 -1.12 -4.64 -18.38
CA GLU A 48 0.01 -5.11 -19.18
C GLU A 48 1.32 -4.99 -18.42
N ARG A 49 1.43 -3.97 -17.57
CA ARG A 49 2.64 -3.69 -16.79
C ARG A 49 2.61 -4.34 -15.42
N THR A 50 1.45 -4.75 -14.93
CA THR A 50 1.28 -5.21 -13.55
C THR A 50 1.43 -6.72 -13.42
N ARG A 51 2.09 -7.16 -12.35
CA ARG A 51 2.28 -8.59 -12.06
C ARG A 51 2.11 -8.88 -10.58
N GLN A 52 1.50 -10.03 -10.28
CA GLN A 52 1.30 -10.51 -8.91
C GLN A 52 2.63 -10.65 -8.15
N GLU A 53 3.71 -11.04 -8.84
CA GLU A 53 5.05 -11.17 -8.24
C GLU A 53 5.54 -9.86 -7.61
N TYR A 54 5.24 -8.71 -8.22
CA TYR A 54 5.64 -7.40 -7.74
C TYR A 54 4.80 -6.96 -6.54
N VAL A 55 3.50 -7.29 -6.52
CA VAL A 55 2.64 -7.09 -5.33
C VAL A 55 3.20 -7.87 -4.14
N LEU A 56 3.48 -9.15 -4.33
CA LEU A 56 3.98 -10.03 -3.27
C LEU A 56 5.38 -9.64 -2.80
N GLN A 57 6.26 -9.18 -3.70
CA GLN A 57 7.58 -8.70 -3.31
C GLN A 57 7.48 -7.38 -2.52
N ALA A 58 6.69 -6.41 -2.99
CA ALA A 58 6.53 -5.15 -2.28
C ALA A 58 5.99 -5.34 -0.85
N ARG A 59 5.03 -6.27 -0.65
CA ARG A 59 4.54 -6.63 0.68
C ARG A 59 5.64 -7.20 1.58
N ARG A 60 6.45 -8.12 1.05
CA ARG A 60 7.60 -8.70 1.76
C ARG A 60 8.65 -7.66 2.13
N ASP A 61 8.94 -6.72 1.22
CA ASP A 61 9.90 -5.65 1.48
C ASP A 61 9.42 -4.73 2.62
N LEU A 62 8.14 -4.38 2.64
CA LEU A 62 7.55 -3.58 3.72
C LEU A 62 7.53 -4.32 5.07
N ASP A 63 7.17 -5.61 5.06
CA ASP A 63 7.17 -6.48 6.23
C ASP A 63 8.58 -6.59 6.84
N ALA A 64 9.59 -6.84 6.01
CA ALA A 64 10.99 -6.91 6.43
C ALA A 64 11.51 -5.59 7.03
N LEU A 65 10.93 -4.45 6.64
CA LEU A 65 11.25 -3.12 7.15
C LEU A 65 10.41 -2.71 8.37
N GLY A 66 9.44 -3.53 8.78
CA GLY A 66 8.50 -3.21 9.86
C GLY A 66 7.48 -2.13 9.51
N LEU A 67 7.26 -1.85 8.22
CA LEU A 67 6.31 -0.86 7.73
C LEU A 67 4.93 -1.49 7.50
N PHE A 68 4.34 -2.00 8.59
CA PHE A 68 3.02 -2.64 8.54
C PHE A 68 1.92 -1.63 8.18
N TRP A 69 0.95 -2.09 7.40
CA TRP A 69 -0.29 -1.37 7.12
C TRP A 69 -1.40 -1.88 8.04
N ASP A 70 -2.43 -1.06 8.27
CA ASP A 70 -3.60 -1.41 9.09
C ASP A 70 -4.78 -1.89 8.25
N GLN A 71 -4.80 -1.52 6.97
CA GLN A 71 -5.82 -1.92 6.01
C GLN A 71 -5.17 -2.16 4.66
N GLY A 72 -5.70 -3.10 3.89
CA GLY A 72 -5.17 -3.43 2.58
C GLY A 72 -4.64 -4.83 2.45
N GLY A 73 -4.16 -5.14 1.25
CA GLY A 73 -3.71 -6.49 0.93
C GLY A 73 -4.81 -7.55 1.11
N GLU A 74 -4.41 -8.74 1.55
CA GLU A 74 -5.33 -9.86 1.81
C GLU A 74 -6.12 -9.69 3.13
N GLU A 75 -5.61 -8.90 4.06
CA GLU A 75 -6.24 -8.60 5.35
C GLU A 75 -7.51 -7.77 5.18
N GLY A 76 -7.64 -7.06 4.05
CA GLY A 76 -8.83 -6.30 3.71
C GLY A 76 -9.01 -5.09 4.62
N GLY A 77 -10.25 -4.83 5.01
CA GLY A 77 -10.63 -3.64 5.77
C GLY A 77 -11.97 -3.05 5.33
N PRO A 78 -12.45 -2.01 6.03
CA PRO A 78 -13.79 -1.45 5.82
C PRO A 78 -14.00 -0.82 4.43
N HIS A 79 -12.91 -0.57 3.70
CA HIS A 79 -12.94 0.03 2.37
C HIS A 79 -12.48 -0.93 1.27
N ALA A 80 -12.46 -2.24 1.53
CA ALA A 80 -12.18 -3.25 0.53
C ALA A 80 -13.10 -3.11 -0.72
N PRO A 81 -12.63 -3.52 -1.91
CA PRO A 81 -11.33 -4.13 -2.19
C PRO A 81 -10.18 -3.11 -2.32
N TYR A 82 -8.95 -3.56 -2.03
CA TYR A 82 -7.73 -2.73 -2.07
C TYR A 82 -6.87 -2.98 -3.32
N ASP A 83 -7.37 -3.76 -4.28
CA ASP A 83 -6.88 -3.79 -5.65
C ASP A 83 -7.78 -2.88 -6.48
N GLN A 84 -7.20 -1.87 -7.13
CA GLN A 84 -7.96 -0.86 -7.85
C GLN A 84 -8.76 -1.47 -9.01
N SER A 85 -8.21 -2.46 -9.69
CA SER A 85 -8.85 -3.19 -10.79
C SER A 85 -10.16 -3.88 -10.39
N GLN A 86 -10.37 -4.16 -9.10
CA GLN A 86 -11.57 -4.78 -8.55
C GLN A 86 -12.66 -3.77 -8.14
N ARG A 87 -12.41 -2.47 -8.30
CA ARG A 87 -13.33 -1.38 -7.87
C ARG A 87 -14.18 -0.80 -9.00
N PHE A 88 -13.98 -1.27 -10.23
CA PHE A 88 -14.79 -0.90 -11.38
C PHE A 88 -15.93 -1.91 -11.52
N ALA A 89 -17.08 -1.56 -10.93
CA ALA A 89 -18.37 -2.21 -11.14
C ALA A 89 -19.30 -1.25 -11.87
#